data_AF-H2NJD3-F1
#
_entry.id   AF-H2NJD3-F1
#
_cell.length_a   1.000
_cell.length_b   1.000
_cell.length_c   1.000
_cell.angle_alpha   90.00
_cell.angle_beta   90.00
_cell.angle_gamma   90.00
#
_symmetry.space_group_name_H-M   'P 1'
#
loop_
_entity.id
_entity.type
_entity.pdbx_description
1 polymer ?
#
loop_
_entity_poly.entity_id
_entity_poly.type
_entity_poly.pdbx_seq_one_letter_code
_entity_poly.pdbx_strand_id
1 'polypeptide(L)'
;MLSTAGKDSRRTRTPPLSSQPPATSLNLSAPDASSALRRRGPLSREPKSLAEAPGDLARRVRLRHSVCRRPRTRGVLSSAAGTMFLTALLCRGRIPGRQWIGKHRRPRFVSLRAKQNMIRRLEIEAENHYWLSMPYMTREQERGHAAVRRREAFEAIKVAATSKFPPHRFIADQLDHLNVTKKWS
;
A
#
# COMPACT_ATOMS: atom_id res chain seq x y z
N MET A 1 -6.04 30.05 -65.84
CA MET A 1 -5.59 28.84 -66.55
C MET A 1 -4.85 27.98 -65.53
N LEU A 2 -5.19 26.76 -65.14
CA LEU A 2 -6.08 25.70 -65.61
C LEU A 2 -6.53 24.85 -64.40
N SER A 3 -7.71 24.25 -64.50
CA SER A 3 -8.34 23.27 -63.61
C SER A 3 -7.64 21.91 -63.56
N THR A 4 -7.82 21.17 -62.46
CA THR A 4 -8.38 19.78 -62.36
C THR A 4 -8.72 19.54 -60.87
N ALA A 5 -9.91 19.18 -60.38
CA ALA A 5 -11.01 18.28 -60.74
C ALA A 5 -10.76 16.78 -60.41
N GLY A 6 -11.28 16.36 -59.25
CA GLY A 6 -11.50 14.96 -58.82
C GLY A 6 -12.24 15.00 -57.48
N LYS A 7 -13.58 15.01 -57.39
CA LYS A 7 -14.58 14.00 -57.73
C LYS A 7 -14.50 12.81 -56.76
N ASP A 8 -15.12 12.98 -55.59
CA ASP A 8 -15.49 11.85 -54.76
C ASP A 8 -16.90 11.97 -54.18
N SER A 9 -17.47 10.79 -54.02
CA SER A 9 -18.87 10.48 -54.23
C SER A 9 -19.68 10.54 -52.94
N ARG A 10 -20.95 10.91 -53.10
CA ARG A 10 -22.00 10.94 -52.10
C ARG A 10 -22.14 9.58 -51.39
N ARG A 11 -22.15 9.57 -50.06
CA ARG A 11 -23.00 8.65 -49.28
C ARG A 11 -23.88 9.43 -48.32
N THR A 12 -25.16 9.36 -48.62
CA THR A 12 -26.28 9.93 -47.88
C THR A 12 -26.64 9.08 -46.65
N ARG A 13 -26.86 9.80 -45.54
CA ARG A 13 -27.95 9.70 -44.54
C ARG A 13 -28.08 8.40 -43.71
N THR A 14 -28.02 8.55 -42.38
CA THR A 14 -29.22 8.70 -41.52
C THR A 14 -28.82 9.02 -40.06
N PRO A 15 -29.50 9.95 -39.37
CA PRO A 15 -29.29 10.21 -37.93
C PRO A 15 -30.30 9.46 -37.05
N PRO A 16 -29.94 8.96 -35.86
CA PRO A 16 -30.92 8.56 -34.87
C PRO A 16 -31.36 9.73 -33.98
N LEU A 17 -32.61 9.57 -33.52
CA LEU A 17 -33.51 10.59 -33.02
C LEU A 17 -33.10 11.23 -31.69
N SER A 18 -33.51 12.49 -31.60
CA SER A 18 -33.83 13.24 -30.39
C SER A 18 -34.75 12.45 -29.45
N SER A 19 -34.34 12.28 -28.20
CA SER A 19 -35.26 12.04 -27.07
C SER A 19 -34.95 13.04 -25.97
N GLN A 20 -35.73 14.12 -25.94
CA GLN A 20 -35.82 15.02 -24.79
C GLN A 20 -36.47 14.29 -23.60
N PRO A 21 -36.03 14.50 -22.35
CA PRO A 21 -36.89 14.28 -21.19
C PRO A 21 -37.75 15.53 -20.92
N PRO A 22 -39.04 15.38 -20.53
CA PRO A 22 -39.91 16.50 -20.23
C PRO A 22 -39.56 17.15 -18.89
N ALA A 23 -39.56 18.49 -18.88
CA ALA A 23 -39.68 19.26 -17.66
C ALA A 23 -41.08 19.07 -17.07
N THR A 24 -41.16 18.67 -15.80
CA THR A 24 -42.35 18.85 -14.99
C THR A 24 -41.94 19.60 -13.73
N SER A 25 -42.67 20.69 -13.54
CA SER A 25 -42.52 21.78 -12.61
C SER A 25 -43.18 21.50 -11.26
N LEU A 26 -42.64 22.10 -10.19
CA LEU A 26 -43.35 22.54 -8.96
C LEU A 26 -43.84 21.38 -8.04
N ASN A 27 -43.75 21.40 -6.72
CA ASN A 27 -43.66 22.49 -5.75
C ASN A 27 -43.50 21.90 -4.31
N LEU A 28 -43.07 22.76 -3.37
CA LEU A 28 -43.39 22.75 -1.93
C LEU A 28 -42.70 21.75 -0.98
N SER A 29 -41.76 22.26 -0.18
CA SER A 29 -41.91 22.44 1.30
C SER A 29 -40.59 22.19 2.03
N ALA A 30 -39.96 23.27 2.50
CA ALA A 30 -39.03 23.22 3.62
C ALA A 30 -39.80 22.94 4.93
N PRO A 31 -39.18 22.26 5.90
CA PRO A 31 -39.37 22.66 7.29
C PRO A 31 -38.08 23.15 7.94
N ASP A 32 -38.27 24.21 8.72
CA ASP A 32 -37.30 24.95 9.49
C ASP A 32 -36.54 24.13 10.52
N ALA A 33 -35.35 24.66 10.82
CA ALA A 33 -34.54 24.33 11.97
C ALA A 33 -35.33 24.48 13.29
N SER A 34 -35.13 23.53 14.21
CA SER A 34 -35.10 23.69 15.68
C SER A 34 -35.77 22.50 16.39
N SER A 35 -35.02 21.45 16.70
CA SER A 35 -35.23 20.66 17.93
C SER A 35 -34.17 19.56 18.07
N ALA A 36 -33.90 19.18 19.32
CA ALA A 36 -33.05 18.07 19.76
C ALA A 36 -31.53 18.35 19.91
N LEU A 37 -31.23 19.38 20.69
CA LEU A 37 -30.23 19.26 21.76
C LEU A 37 -30.57 18.03 22.64
N ARG A 38 -29.52 17.32 23.08
CA ARG A 38 -29.45 16.25 24.10
C ARG A 38 -29.43 14.81 23.54
N ARG A 39 -28.21 14.28 23.40
CA ARG A 39 -27.73 13.16 24.25
C ARG A 39 -26.20 13.07 24.18
N ARG A 40 -25.56 13.44 25.29
CA ARG A 40 -24.15 13.19 25.60
C ARG A 40 -23.97 11.69 25.90
N GLY A 41 -22.92 11.08 25.38
CA GLY A 41 -22.41 9.76 25.77
C GLY A 41 -20.89 9.72 25.52
N PRO A 42 -20.06 9.17 26.42
CA PRO A 42 -18.69 9.61 26.59
C PRO A 42 -17.65 8.90 25.70
N LEU A 43 -16.63 9.67 25.36
CA LEU A 43 -15.30 9.23 24.96
C LEU A 43 -14.66 8.38 26.07
N SER A 44 -14.14 7.20 25.72
CA SER A 44 -12.88 6.66 26.29
C SER A 44 -12.57 5.31 25.63
N ARG A 45 -11.61 5.30 24.71
CA ARG A 45 -10.88 4.09 24.37
C ARG A 45 -9.40 4.42 24.36
N GLU A 46 -8.81 4.24 25.54
CA GLU A 46 -7.39 4.25 25.84
C GLU A 46 -6.56 3.44 24.83
N PRO A 47 -5.35 3.89 24.46
CA PRO A 47 -4.37 3.06 23.77
C PRO A 47 -3.66 2.15 24.78
N LYS A 48 -3.95 0.84 24.73
CA LYS A 48 -3.17 -0.15 25.48
C LYS A 48 -1.77 -0.28 24.89
N SER A 49 -0.80 0.35 25.54
CA SER A 49 0.59 -0.05 25.55
C SER A 49 0.75 -1.31 26.40
N LEU A 50 1.28 -2.38 25.83
CA LEU A 50 1.99 -3.42 26.59
C LEU A 50 3.10 -3.98 25.70
N ALA A 51 4.33 -3.65 26.12
CA ALA A 51 5.53 -4.36 25.75
C ALA A 51 5.65 -5.66 26.56
N GLU A 52 6.49 -6.54 26.02
CA GLU A 52 7.19 -7.69 26.63
C GLU A 52 6.65 -9.12 26.35
N ALA A 53 7.58 -9.90 25.81
CA ALA A 53 7.59 -11.31 25.40
C ALA A 53 7.83 -12.23 26.65
N PRO A 54 8.19 -13.54 26.56
CA PRO A 54 8.32 -14.47 25.43
C PRO A 54 7.62 -15.83 25.67
N GLY A 55 7.56 -16.69 24.65
CA GLY A 55 6.99 -18.03 24.82
C GLY A 55 7.22 -18.94 23.62
N ASP A 56 8.28 -19.74 23.72
CA ASP A 56 8.57 -20.90 22.89
C ASP A 56 7.35 -21.80 22.66
N LEU A 57 6.94 -21.99 21.40
CA LEU A 57 6.24 -23.18 20.97
C LEU A 57 6.79 -23.62 19.61
N ALA A 58 7.88 -24.39 19.71
CA ALA A 58 8.43 -25.21 18.65
C ALA A 58 7.34 -26.15 18.07
N ARG A 59 6.67 -25.73 17.00
CA ARG A 59 5.89 -26.64 16.16
C ARG A 59 6.83 -27.45 15.27
N ARG A 60 7.16 -28.66 15.73
CA ARG A 60 7.66 -29.76 14.89
C ARG A 60 6.66 -30.03 13.76
N VAL A 61 6.93 -29.51 12.57
CA VAL A 61 6.36 -30.05 11.33
C VAL A 61 7.35 -31.07 10.81
N ARG A 62 6.98 -32.36 10.90
CA ARG A 62 7.71 -33.46 10.28
C ARG A 62 7.74 -33.24 8.77
N LEU A 63 8.88 -32.83 8.24
CA LEU A 63 9.17 -32.88 6.82
C LEU A 63 9.24 -34.36 6.40
N ARG A 64 8.15 -34.88 5.84
CA ARG A 64 8.22 -36.10 5.02
C ARG A 64 8.99 -35.75 3.77
N HIS A 65 10.20 -36.26 3.68
CA HIS A 65 11.05 -36.18 2.49
C HIS A 65 10.35 -36.90 1.33
N SER A 66 9.77 -36.15 0.40
CA SER A 66 9.43 -36.68 -0.92
C SER A 66 10.70 -36.68 -1.77
N VAL A 67 11.27 -37.88 -1.92
CA VAL A 67 12.44 -38.13 -2.77
C VAL A 67 12.01 -38.01 -4.23
N CYS A 68 12.18 -36.83 -4.83
CA CYS A 68 12.12 -36.69 -6.28
C CYS A 68 13.33 -37.40 -6.90
N ARG A 69 13.11 -38.61 -7.43
CA ARG A 69 14.10 -39.35 -8.22
C ARG A 69 14.54 -38.52 -9.44
N ARG A 70 15.85 -38.29 -9.57
CA ARG A 70 16.47 -37.75 -10.80
C ARG A 70 16.61 -38.85 -11.86
N PRO A 71 16.46 -38.54 -13.16
CA PRO A 71 16.84 -39.48 -14.22
C PRO A 71 18.37 -39.57 -14.29
N ARG A 72 18.91 -40.81 -14.25
CA ARG A 72 20.32 -41.13 -14.49
C ARG A 72 20.57 -41.12 -16.01
N THR A 73 21.28 -40.11 -16.51
CA THR A 73 21.95 -40.23 -17.82
C THR A 73 23.29 -40.94 -17.62
N ARG A 74 23.48 -42.07 -18.31
CA ARG A 74 24.77 -42.79 -18.38
C ARG A 74 25.68 -42.02 -19.34
N GLY A 75 26.78 -41.48 -18.84
CA GLY A 75 27.86 -40.89 -19.62
C GLY A 75 29.08 -41.80 -19.56
N VAL A 76 29.57 -42.17 -20.74
CA VAL A 76 30.71 -43.04 -21.02
C VAL A 76 32.01 -42.44 -20.43
N LEU A 77 32.82 -43.30 -19.81
CA LEU A 77 34.13 -42.97 -19.26
C LEU A 77 35.12 -42.80 -20.42
N SER A 78 35.64 -41.58 -20.61
CA SER A 78 36.87 -41.35 -21.39
C SER A 78 37.93 -40.80 -20.44
N SER A 79 39.02 -41.55 -20.36
CA SER A 79 40.18 -41.38 -19.48
C SER A 79 41.24 -40.56 -20.20
N ALA A 80 41.60 -39.39 -19.66
CA ALA A 80 42.89 -38.75 -19.89
C ALA A 80 43.17 -37.64 -18.85
N ALA A 81 44.41 -37.64 -18.33
CA ALA A 81 45.07 -36.59 -17.54
C ALA A 81 44.63 -36.38 -16.07
N GLY A 82 45.53 -36.74 -15.16
CA GLY A 82 45.40 -36.59 -13.71
C GLY A 82 45.13 -35.15 -13.26
N THR A 83 43.87 -34.87 -12.95
CA THR A 83 43.45 -33.71 -12.17
C THR A 83 42.60 -34.21 -11.01
N MET A 84 43.06 -33.89 -9.80
CA MET A 84 42.58 -34.34 -8.49
C MET A 84 41.11 -34.80 -8.48
N PHE A 85 40.87 -36.11 -8.48
CA PHE A 85 39.53 -36.71 -8.33
C PHE A 85 38.78 -36.14 -7.11
N LEU A 86 39.53 -35.78 -6.06
CA LEU A 86 39.06 -35.10 -4.86
C LEU A 86 38.52 -33.67 -5.14
N THR A 87 39.19 -32.86 -5.97
CA THR A 87 38.70 -31.50 -6.29
C THR A 87 37.51 -31.53 -7.23
N ALA A 88 37.48 -32.47 -8.18
CA ALA A 88 36.32 -32.74 -9.02
C ALA A 88 35.11 -33.22 -8.18
N LEU A 89 35.33 -33.96 -7.08
CA LEU A 89 34.29 -34.37 -6.14
C LEU A 89 33.81 -33.23 -5.24
N LEU A 90 34.74 -32.42 -4.70
CA LEU A 90 34.46 -31.33 -3.76
C LEU A 90 33.85 -30.09 -4.45
N CYS A 91 34.11 -29.87 -5.74
CA CYS A 91 33.60 -28.71 -6.50
C CYS A 91 32.31 -29.00 -7.29
N ARG A 92 31.62 -30.13 -7.09
CA ARG A 92 30.39 -30.45 -7.85
C ARG A 92 29.27 -29.48 -7.50
N GLY A 93 28.88 -28.64 -8.47
CA GLY A 93 27.76 -27.70 -8.36
C GLY A 93 28.12 -26.32 -7.80
N ARG A 94 29.41 -25.95 -7.79
CA ARG A 94 29.84 -24.60 -7.39
C ARG A 94 29.42 -23.57 -8.44
N ILE A 95 28.64 -22.58 -8.03
CA ILE A 95 28.27 -21.43 -8.87
C ILE A 95 29.39 -20.39 -8.74
N PRO A 96 29.98 -19.91 -9.84
CA PRO A 96 31.07 -18.95 -9.77
C PRO A 96 30.55 -17.61 -9.21
N GLY A 97 31.31 -17.00 -8.31
CA GLY A 97 30.98 -15.70 -7.72
C GLY A 97 29.72 -15.70 -6.85
N ARG A 98 28.98 -14.58 -6.85
CA ARG A 98 27.75 -14.41 -6.06
C ARG A 98 26.55 -15.04 -6.77
N GLN A 99 25.78 -15.86 -6.05
CA GLN A 99 24.71 -16.69 -6.63
C GLN A 99 23.62 -15.93 -7.42
N TRP A 100 23.33 -14.67 -7.06
CA TRP A 100 22.20 -13.90 -7.59
C TRP A 100 22.61 -12.69 -8.44
N ILE A 101 23.91 -12.50 -8.69
CA ILE A 101 24.47 -11.32 -9.36
C ILE A 101 25.54 -11.78 -10.37
N GLY A 102 25.81 -11.00 -11.42
CA GLY A 102 26.80 -11.33 -12.46
C GLY A 102 26.26 -12.19 -13.61
N LYS A 103 27.16 -12.72 -14.46
CA LYS A 103 26.82 -13.45 -15.69
C LYS A 103 26.26 -14.85 -15.42
N HIS A 104 26.90 -15.61 -14.53
CA HIS A 104 26.53 -16.99 -14.24
C HIS A 104 25.81 -17.09 -12.90
N ARG A 105 24.47 -16.95 -12.92
CA ARG A 105 23.60 -16.97 -11.73
C ARG A 105 22.97 -18.35 -11.53
N ARG A 106 22.44 -18.57 -10.33
CA ARG A 106 21.59 -19.74 -10.04
C ARG A 106 20.23 -19.58 -10.73
N PRO A 107 19.76 -20.56 -11.53
CA PRO A 107 18.42 -20.51 -12.10
C PRO A 107 17.37 -20.61 -10.98
N ARG A 108 16.38 -19.69 -11.00
CA ARG A 108 15.29 -19.66 -10.03
C ARG A 108 13.98 -20.02 -10.72
N PHE A 109 13.43 -21.17 -10.40
CA PHE A 109 12.16 -21.64 -10.95
C PHE A 109 10.99 -21.08 -10.16
N VAL A 110 9.91 -20.74 -10.85
CA VAL A 110 8.67 -20.26 -10.23
C VAL A 110 7.85 -21.48 -9.79
N SER A 111 7.58 -21.57 -8.49
CA SER A 111 6.72 -22.62 -7.94
C SER A 111 5.25 -22.36 -8.21
N LEU A 112 4.42 -23.40 -8.17
CA LEU A 112 2.96 -23.27 -8.32
C LEU A 112 2.35 -22.34 -7.28
N ARG A 113 2.83 -22.39 -6.03
CA ARG A 113 2.40 -21.47 -4.97
C ARG A 113 2.67 -20.01 -5.32
N ALA A 114 3.83 -19.71 -5.92
CA ALA A 114 4.13 -18.35 -6.35
C ALA A 114 3.16 -17.87 -7.44
N LYS A 115 2.78 -18.75 -8.37
CA LYS A 115 1.75 -18.46 -9.39
C LYS A 115 0.39 -18.20 -8.75
N GLN A 116 -0.07 -19.06 -7.85
CA GLN A 116 -1.35 -18.88 -7.14
C GLN A 116 -1.38 -17.61 -6.29
N ASN A 117 -0.28 -17.26 -5.63
CA ASN A 117 -0.17 -16.00 -4.89
C ASN A 117 -0.27 -14.79 -5.82
N MET A 118 0.31 -14.88 -7.02
CA MET A 118 0.23 -13.81 -8.01
C MET A 118 -1.21 -13.65 -8.52
N ILE A 119 -1.87 -14.76 -8.86
CA ILE A 119 -3.27 -14.75 -9.32
C ILE A 119 -4.17 -14.07 -8.28
N ARG A 120 -4.04 -14.44 -7.00
CA ARG A 120 -4.82 -13.80 -5.92
C ARG A 120 -4.59 -12.30 -5.78
N ARG A 121 -3.36 -11.82 -6.03
CA ARG A 121 -3.09 -10.37 -6.04
C ARG A 121 -3.73 -9.67 -7.22
N LEU A 122 -3.66 -10.30 -8.40
CA LEU A 122 -4.29 -9.76 -9.61
C LEU A 122 -5.82 -9.73 -9.48
N GLU A 123 -6.43 -10.71 -8.81
CA GLU A 123 -7.86 -10.71 -8.48
C GLU A 123 -8.23 -9.52 -7.57
N ILE A 124 -7.42 -9.24 -6.54
CA ILE A 124 -7.60 -8.07 -5.67
C ILE A 124 -7.43 -6.76 -6.45
N GLU A 125 -6.44 -6.68 -7.34
CA GLU A 125 -6.23 -5.49 -8.18
C GLU A 125 -7.42 -5.28 -9.13
N ALA A 126 -7.95 -6.34 -9.74
CA ALA A 126 -9.14 -6.27 -10.59
C ALA A 126 -10.37 -5.78 -9.82
N GLU A 127 -10.56 -6.25 -8.58
CA GLU A 127 -11.62 -5.78 -7.70
C GLU A 127 -11.42 -4.29 -7.34
N ASN A 128 -10.20 -3.88 -7.02
CA ASN A 128 -9.88 -2.47 -6.74
C ASN A 128 -10.17 -1.59 -7.96
N HIS A 129 -9.85 -2.04 -9.17
CA HIS A 129 -10.16 -1.31 -10.40
C HIS A 129 -11.66 -1.11 -10.59
N TYR A 130 -12.47 -2.13 -10.26
CA TYR A 130 -13.92 -2.01 -10.28
C TYR A 130 -14.39 -0.90 -9.31
N TRP A 131 -13.98 -0.95 -8.05
CA TRP A 131 -14.41 0.04 -7.05
C TRP A 131 -13.94 1.47 -7.34
N LEU A 132 -12.75 1.63 -7.93
CA LEU A 132 -12.21 2.95 -8.27
C LEU A 132 -12.72 3.52 -9.60
N SER A 133 -13.46 2.73 -10.39
CA SER A 133 -13.97 3.17 -11.70
C SER A 133 -15.19 4.10 -11.62
N MET A 134 -15.86 4.16 -10.46
CA MET A 134 -17.11 4.90 -10.27
C MET A 134 -16.93 6.04 -9.25
N PRO A 135 -16.40 7.21 -9.68
CA PRO A 135 -16.24 8.35 -8.79
C PRO A 135 -17.59 8.97 -8.41
N TYR A 136 -17.73 9.41 -7.15
CA TYR A 136 -18.94 10.05 -6.66
C TYR A 136 -19.09 11.51 -7.12
N MET A 137 -17.98 12.26 -7.22
CA MET A 137 -17.94 13.64 -7.68
C MET A 137 -17.09 13.78 -8.93
N THR A 138 -17.45 14.72 -9.80
CA THR A 138 -16.59 15.10 -10.93
C THR A 138 -15.46 16.01 -10.43
N ARG A 139 -14.38 16.09 -11.21
CA ARG A 139 -13.20 16.92 -10.88
C ARG A 139 -13.54 18.40 -10.66
N GLU A 140 -14.54 18.90 -11.38
CA GLU A 140 -15.00 20.28 -11.25
C GLU A 140 -15.70 20.52 -9.91
N GLN A 141 -16.51 19.55 -9.45
CA GLN A 141 -17.20 19.60 -8.16
C GLN A 141 -16.21 19.47 -6.98
N GLU A 142 -15.17 18.64 -7.13
CA GLU A 142 -14.15 18.48 -6.09
C GLU A 142 -13.32 19.75 -5.87
N ARG A 143 -13.21 20.60 -6.90
CA ARG A 143 -12.33 21.77 -6.91
C ARG A 143 -12.72 22.74 -5.78
N GLY A 144 -11.84 22.85 -4.79
CA GLY A 144 -11.97 23.82 -3.70
C GLY A 144 -12.81 23.37 -2.51
N HIS A 145 -13.48 22.21 -2.55
CA HIS A 145 -14.42 21.78 -1.49
C HIS A 145 -13.76 21.68 -0.10
N ALA A 146 -12.47 21.33 -0.02
CA ALA A 146 -11.72 21.17 1.23
C ALA A 146 -10.58 22.19 1.41
N ALA A 147 -10.55 23.27 0.63
CA ALA A 147 -9.43 24.23 0.66
C ALA A 147 -9.29 24.93 2.02
N VAL A 148 -10.40 25.38 2.60
CA VAL A 148 -10.42 26.07 3.91
C VAL A 148 -9.87 25.17 5.01
N ARG A 149 -10.39 23.94 5.13
CA ARG A 149 -9.92 22.96 6.12
C ARG A 149 -8.42 22.67 5.99
N ARG A 150 -7.91 22.54 4.76
CA ARG A 150 -6.47 22.30 4.53
C ARG A 150 -5.63 23.51 4.95
N ARG A 151 -6.12 24.73 4.73
CA ARG A 151 -5.46 25.96 5.14
C ARG A 151 -5.41 26.07 6.66
N GLU A 152 -6.53 25.87 7.35
CA GLU A 152 -6.61 25.90 8.82
C GLU A 152 -5.69 24.86 9.46
N ALA A 153 -5.71 23.62 8.94
CA ALA A 153 -4.82 22.56 9.43
C ALA A 153 -3.34 22.94 9.26
N PHE A 154 -3.00 23.61 8.16
CA PHE A 154 -1.64 24.09 7.92
C PHE A 154 -1.26 25.28 8.80
N GLU A 155 -2.18 26.22 9.02
CA GLU A 155 -1.99 27.35 9.95
C GLU A 155 -1.81 26.84 11.39
N ALA A 156 -2.57 25.83 11.82
CA ALA A 156 -2.38 25.19 13.12
C ALA A 156 -0.98 24.54 13.26
N ILE A 157 -0.49 23.87 12.22
CA ILE A 157 0.87 23.32 12.19
C ILE A 157 1.91 24.44 12.26
N LYS A 158 1.70 25.55 11.56
CA LYS A 158 2.58 26.72 11.65
C LYS A 158 2.62 27.31 13.05
N VAL A 159 1.46 27.48 13.68
CA VAL A 159 1.36 27.98 15.06
C VAL A 159 2.04 27.02 16.03
N ALA A 160 1.87 25.70 15.87
CA ALA A 160 2.56 24.70 16.67
C ALA A 160 4.09 24.73 16.47
N ALA A 161 4.55 24.97 15.24
CA ALA A 161 5.97 25.08 14.94
C ALA A 161 6.58 26.37 15.52
N THR A 162 5.88 27.50 15.46
CA THR A 162 6.36 28.78 16.01
C THR A 162 6.24 28.86 17.53
N SER A 163 5.33 28.11 18.14
CA SER A 163 5.17 28.04 19.61
C SER A 163 6.14 27.07 20.30
N LYS A 164 7.06 26.44 19.55
CA LYS A 164 8.09 25.59 20.14
C LYS A 164 9.12 26.43 20.87
N PHE A 165 8.84 26.73 22.14
CA PHE A 165 9.71 27.47 23.04
C PHE A 165 10.02 26.64 24.30
N PRO A 166 11.21 26.76 24.91
CA PRO A 166 11.49 26.14 26.20
C PRO A 166 10.44 26.52 27.26
N PRO A 167 10.09 25.60 28.18
CA PRO A 167 9.11 25.90 29.21
C PRO A 167 9.61 27.00 30.16
N HIS A 168 8.67 27.73 30.76
CA HIS A 168 8.97 28.69 31.80
C HIS A 168 9.57 27.99 33.03
N ARG A 169 10.53 28.64 33.68
CA ARG A 169 11.12 28.18 34.95
C ARG A 169 10.67 29.12 36.05
N PHE A 170 10.00 28.58 37.07
CA PHE A 170 9.48 29.38 38.18
C PHE A 170 10.40 29.28 39.39
N ILE A 171 10.56 30.38 40.13
CA ILE A 171 11.36 30.43 41.37
C ILE A 171 10.70 29.58 42.46
N ALA A 172 9.37 29.44 42.43
CA ALA A 172 8.61 28.59 43.35
C ALA A 172 9.15 27.15 43.37
N ASP A 173 9.40 26.56 42.20
CA ASP A 173 9.94 25.20 42.07
C ASP A 173 11.32 25.06 42.76
N GLN A 174 12.11 26.14 42.75
CA GLN A 174 13.43 26.17 43.40
C GLN A 174 13.32 26.36 44.92
N LEU A 175 12.39 27.18 45.40
CA LEU A 175 12.17 27.44 46.82
C LEU A 175 11.50 26.25 47.52
N ASP A 176 10.60 25.55 46.83
CA ASP A 176 9.97 24.33 47.35
C ASP A 176 11.00 23.25 47.66
N HIS A 177 12.13 23.23 46.94
CA HIS A 177 13.22 22.31 47.24
C HIS A 177 13.83 22.55 48.64
N LEU A 178 13.73 23.75 49.22
CA LEU A 178 14.22 24.03 50.57
C LEU A 178 13.39 23.32 51.65
N ASN A 179 12.12 23.02 51.36
CA ASN A 179 11.22 22.31 52.28
C ASN A 179 11.64 20.85 52.53
N VAL A 180 12.59 20.29 51.79
CA VAL A 180 13.13 18.93 52.01
C VAL A 180 13.71 18.76 53.41
N THR A 181 14.20 19.85 54.01
CA THR A 181 14.78 19.83 55.36
C THR A 181 13.79 20.17 56.47
N LYS A 182 12.50 20.38 56.15
CA LYS A 182 11.48 20.76 57.12
C LYS A 182 11.30 19.68 58.19
N LYS A 183 11.36 20.09 59.47
CA LYS A 183 11.17 19.22 60.64
C LYS A 183 9.91 19.64 61.41
N TRP A 184 9.32 18.72 62.16
CA TRP A 184 8.25 19.00 63.12
C TRP A 184 8.82 19.37 64.48
N SER A 185 8.09 20.20 65.25
CA SER A 185 8.41 20.61 66.63
C SER A 185 7.98 19.57 67.64
#